data_AF-A0A847FQC7-F1
#
_entry.id   AF-A0A847FQC7-F1
#
_cell.length_a   1.000
_cell.length_b   1.000
_cell.length_c   1.000
_cell.angle_alpha   90.00
_cell.angle_beta   90.00
_cell.angle_gamma   90.00
#
_symmetry.space_group_name_H-M   'P 1'
#
loop_
_entity.id
_entity.type
_entity.pdbx_description
1 polymer ?
#
loop_
_entity_poly.entity_id
_entity_poly.type
_entity_poly.pdbx_seq_one_letter_code
_entity_poly.pdbx_strand_id
1 'polypeptide(L)'
;MSLQMNFQAILTLGILIATLAVLASRRLRPDLTAVCATLALVLTGVLEPGEAFSAFGEPVIVIVACVYILGTALYETGVATLISERLMRYSHRGTGFLLVVLMLTAGLLSAVLSSLLVIVILMPAVQRLCRKTKMAPAQFLLPVVIGASMGNLLTLIGTVSNLVVDELLAAAGQASLSFLSLAPVGLASLALAIAWYVLVGHRLLPRAVTTEPEQPSLEEVAEDYQLKEELYRLRVRTDSDLVGLRLGQTDLSSRYGLNVLAIQVGGKPLRVPDPVRPLEHDDVLIVEGKPGTAYQAATIHELEPKGRVELEELSGLEAARLALAELMVPIRSQLSDKSLAEVRFRDRYGLNILAVRRRGRIIRQNLRQVILRTGDTLLVQGPAERLKRVGYDLNLVLVNQLGPQPGDRVTAKAKLTVGILLAMIVAVVAGILPLATASLAAAIALILTGSVRVERAYRSIDGSILILVGAMLPMAMALEKTGAAAAIAGRLAALSGIVGPLGTLGLLFLFAALVTQIVSNSAAAALVTPLAISLANAQGLPPQPFAIAMAVAVTTSYLTPLTNTDNLLVREAGTYTMRHYVINGLPLFVIQLAFVLVLSWFSGVR
;
A
#
# COMPACT_ATOMS: atom_id res chain seq x y z
N MET A 1 -38.74 -29.66 -24.54
CA MET A 1 -38.31 -28.79 -25.67
C MET A 1 -36.81 -28.97 -25.79
N SER A 2 -36.36 -29.70 -26.82
CA SER A 2 -34.95 -30.04 -27.01
C SER A 2 -34.12 -28.76 -27.16
N LEU A 3 -33.18 -28.51 -26.22
CA LEU A 3 -32.17 -27.47 -26.35
C LEU A 3 -31.22 -27.83 -27.52
N GLN A 4 -31.60 -27.50 -28.76
CA GLN A 4 -30.60 -27.27 -29.78
C GLN A 4 -29.91 -25.95 -29.42
N MET A 5 -28.70 -26.03 -28.87
CA MET A 5 -27.89 -24.85 -28.62
C MET A 5 -27.63 -24.13 -29.94
N ASN A 6 -27.99 -22.85 -30.01
CA ASN A 6 -27.68 -21.98 -31.15
C ASN A 6 -26.15 -22.01 -31.40
N PHE A 7 -25.73 -21.97 -32.67
CA PHE A 7 -24.31 -21.94 -33.04
C PHE A 7 -23.56 -20.79 -32.34
N GLN A 8 -24.20 -19.62 -32.22
CA GLN A 8 -23.65 -18.48 -31.48
C GLN A 8 -23.44 -18.78 -29.99
N ALA A 9 -24.30 -19.59 -29.37
CA ALA A 9 -24.16 -20.00 -27.97
C ALA A 9 -22.97 -20.95 -27.79
N ILE A 10 -22.81 -21.93 -28.69
CA ILE A 10 -21.67 -22.85 -28.67
C ILE A 10 -20.36 -22.08 -28.85
N LEU A 11 -20.34 -21.13 -29.80
CA LEU A 11 -19.17 -20.31 -30.06
C LEU A 11 -18.81 -19.41 -28.86
N THR A 12 -19.80 -18.77 -28.24
CA THR A 12 -19.60 -17.95 -27.02
C THR A 12 -19.04 -18.79 -25.87
N LEU A 13 -19.56 -19.99 -25.64
CA LEU A 13 -19.03 -20.91 -24.64
C LEU A 13 -17.62 -21.40 -24.97
N GLY A 14 -17.33 -21.62 -26.25
CA GLY A 14 -15.99 -21.93 -26.72
C GLY A 14 -14.99 -20.82 -26.40
N ILE A 15 -15.36 -19.56 -26.66
CA ILE A 15 -14.54 -18.39 -26.31
C ILE A 15 -14.39 -18.27 -24.79
N LEU A 16 -15.44 -18.48 -24.01
CA LEU A 16 -15.38 -18.48 -22.55
C LEU A 16 -14.39 -19.54 -22.02
N ILE A 17 -14.49 -20.78 -22.52
CA ILE A 17 -13.59 -21.89 -22.13
C ILE A 17 -12.13 -21.60 -22.56
N ALA A 18 -11.92 -21.03 -23.74
CA ALA A 18 -10.59 -20.63 -24.19
C ALA A 18 -10.01 -19.51 -23.30
N THR A 19 -10.82 -18.49 -22.98
CA THR A 19 -10.47 -17.40 -22.07
C THR A 19 -10.08 -17.95 -20.69
N LEU A 20 -10.84 -18.92 -20.19
CA LEU A 20 -10.57 -19.66 -18.96
C LEU A 20 -9.23 -20.39 -18.99
N ALA A 21 -8.98 -21.17 -20.04
CA ALA A 21 -7.75 -21.92 -20.19
C ALA A 21 -6.53 -20.99 -20.22
N VAL A 22 -6.65 -19.86 -20.92
CA VAL A 22 -5.59 -18.83 -20.98
C VAL A 22 -5.36 -18.20 -19.61
N LEU A 23 -6.41 -17.77 -18.90
CA LEU A 23 -6.30 -17.20 -17.55
C LEU A 23 -5.67 -18.21 -16.56
N ALA A 24 -6.09 -19.47 -16.61
CA ALA A 24 -5.55 -20.54 -15.77
C ALA A 24 -4.08 -20.84 -16.09
N SER A 25 -3.67 -20.72 -17.37
CA SER A 25 -2.28 -20.94 -17.79
C SER A 25 -1.30 -19.87 -17.29
N ARG A 26 -1.81 -18.71 -16.84
CA ARG A 26 -1.02 -17.54 -16.42
C ARG A 26 0.02 -17.06 -17.46
N ARG A 27 -0.11 -17.47 -18.73
CA ARG A 27 0.82 -17.09 -19.82
C ARG A 27 0.56 -15.70 -20.37
N LEU A 28 -0.70 -15.28 -20.36
CA LEU A 28 -1.15 -13.96 -20.82
C LEU A 28 -1.71 -13.17 -19.63
N ARG A 29 -1.54 -11.85 -19.68
CA ARG A 29 -2.10 -10.96 -18.66
C ARG A 29 -3.64 -11.00 -18.70
N PRO A 30 -4.34 -10.90 -17.56
CA PRO A 30 -5.80 -10.99 -17.52
C PRO A 30 -6.52 -9.95 -18.37
N ASP A 31 -6.04 -8.72 -18.36
CA ASP A 31 -6.55 -7.60 -19.14
C ASP A 31 -6.46 -7.86 -20.65
N LEU A 32 -5.30 -8.32 -21.11
CA LEU A 32 -5.10 -8.69 -22.52
C LEU A 32 -5.98 -9.88 -22.92
N THR A 33 -6.14 -10.86 -22.02
CA THR A 33 -6.99 -12.04 -22.26
C THR A 33 -8.45 -11.63 -22.44
N ALA A 34 -8.95 -10.70 -21.62
CA ALA A 34 -10.29 -10.14 -21.72
C ALA A 34 -10.50 -9.37 -23.05
N VAL A 35 -9.52 -8.57 -23.46
CA VAL A 35 -9.56 -7.85 -24.75
C VAL A 35 -9.57 -8.82 -25.92
N CYS A 36 -8.74 -9.88 -25.88
CA CYS A 36 -8.76 -10.93 -26.91
C CYS A 36 -10.12 -11.63 -26.97
N ALA A 37 -10.76 -11.89 -25.83
CA ALA A 37 -12.09 -12.48 -25.77
C ALA A 37 -13.14 -11.54 -26.39
N THR A 38 -13.11 -10.26 -26.04
CA THR A 38 -13.98 -9.23 -26.64
C THR A 38 -13.78 -9.15 -28.15
N LEU A 39 -12.52 -9.10 -28.61
CA LEU A 39 -12.20 -9.08 -30.04
C LEU A 39 -12.71 -10.34 -30.75
N ALA A 40 -12.55 -11.51 -30.15
CA ALA A 40 -13.06 -12.76 -30.71
C ALA A 40 -14.59 -12.72 -30.85
N LEU A 41 -15.32 -12.19 -29.86
CA LEU A 41 -16.79 -12.03 -29.93
C LEU A 41 -17.23 -11.09 -31.05
N VAL A 42 -16.48 -10.00 -31.27
CA VAL A 42 -16.74 -9.05 -32.37
C VAL A 42 -16.42 -9.67 -33.73
N LEU A 43 -15.25 -10.29 -33.89
CA LEU A 43 -14.82 -10.89 -35.16
C LEU A 43 -15.70 -12.07 -35.59
N THR A 44 -16.28 -12.79 -34.63
CA THR A 44 -17.20 -13.90 -34.91
C THR A 44 -18.64 -13.45 -35.12
N GLY A 45 -18.93 -12.14 -35.00
CA GLY A 45 -20.26 -11.57 -35.21
C GLY A 45 -21.27 -11.92 -34.10
N VAL A 46 -20.80 -12.36 -32.93
CA VAL A 46 -21.67 -12.56 -31.76
C VAL A 46 -22.10 -11.20 -31.20
N LEU A 47 -21.17 -10.24 -31.20
CA LEU A 47 -21.41 -8.86 -30.80
C LEU A 47 -21.10 -7.91 -31.93
N GLU A 48 -21.88 -6.84 -32.03
CA GLU A 48 -21.54 -5.70 -32.86
C GLU A 48 -20.44 -4.85 -32.19
N PRO A 49 -19.57 -4.17 -32.96
CA PRO A 49 -18.54 -3.31 -32.37
C PRO A 49 -19.09 -2.25 -31.42
N GLY A 50 -20.28 -1.70 -31.72
CA GLY A 50 -20.95 -0.71 -30.87
C GLY A 50 -21.31 -1.29 -29.48
N GLU A 51 -21.83 -2.51 -29.43
CA GLU A 51 -22.16 -3.22 -28.18
C GLU A 51 -20.88 -3.55 -27.38
N ALA A 52 -19.84 -4.03 -28.06
CA ALA A 52 -18.59 -4.40 -27.40
C ALA A 52 -17.86 -3.18 -26.82
N PHE A 53 -17.89 -2.03 -27.51
CA PHE A 53 -17.19 -0.82 -27.06
C PHE A 53 -18.00 0.05 -26.11
N SER A 54 -19.33 -0.03 -26.11
CA SER A 54 -20.17 0.70 -25.15
C SER A 54 -19.87 0.31 -23.71
N ALA A 55 -19.44 -0.94 -23.47
CA ALA A 55 -18.98 -1.44 -22.18
C ALA A 55 -17.89 -0.57 -21.51
N PHE A 56 -17.03 0.10 -22.29
CA PHE A 56 -15.99 0.98 -21.73
C PHE A 56 -16.53 2.35 -21.28
N GLY A 57 -17.77 2.67 -21.63
CA GLY A 57 -18.50 3.86 -21.19
C GLY A 57 -19.27 3.66 -19.88
N GLU A 58 -19.29 2.45 -19.33
CA GLU A 58 -20.09 2.14 -18.13
C GLU A 58 -19.57 2.86 -16.88
N PRO A 59 -20.46 3.26 -15.94
CA PRO A 59 -20.11 4.00 -14.73
C PRO A 59 -19.01 3.31 -13.89
N VAL A 60 -18.95 1.98 -13.91
CA VAL A 60 -17.93 1.21 -13.18
C VAL A 60 -16.49 1.59 -13.55
N ILE A 61 -16.23 1.95 -14.82
CA ILE A 61 -14.90 2.34 -15.29
C ILE A 61 -14.45 3.64 -14.60
N VAL A 62 -15.38 4.58 -14.45
CA VAL A 62 -15.13 5.84 -13.74
C VAL A 62 -14.92 5.58 -12.25
N ILE A 63 -15.74 4.71 -11.64
CA ILE A 63 -15.62 4.37 -10.21
C ILE A 63 -14.24 3.79 -9.91
N VAL A 64 -13.79 2.81 -10.70
CA VAL A 64 -12.48 2.16 -10.50
C VAL A 64 -11.36 3.19 -10.54
N ALA A 65 -11.34 4.08 -11.54
CA ALA A 65 -10.33 5.13 -11.64
C ALA A 65 -10.35 6.07 -10.42
N CYS A 66 -11.54 6.47 -9.96
CA CYS A 66 -11.68 7.34 -8.81
C CYS A 66 -11.19 6.67 -7.51
N VAL A 67 -11.48 5.38 -7.29
CA VAL A 67 -11.03 4.64 -6.10
C VAL A 67 -9.49 4.64 -6.00
N TYR A 68 -8.75 4.53 -7.11
CA TYR A 68 -7.28 4.68 -7.11
C TYR A 68 -6.82 6.06 -6.64
N ILE A 69 -7.48 7.12 -7.12
CA ILE A 69 -7.18 8.50 -6.71
C ILE A 69 -7.47 8.69 -5.22
N LEU A 70 -8.63 8.22 -4.75
CA LEU A 70 -9.02 8.27 -3.34
C LEU A 70 -8.00 7.55 -2.45
N GLY A 71 -7.56 6.36 -2.85
CA GLY A 71 -6.55 5.61 -2.12
C GLY A 71 -5.19 6.31 -2.08
N THR A 72 -4.80 6.89 -3.21
CA THR A 72 -3.57 7.71 -3.30
C THR A 72 -3.64 8.94 -2.40
N ALA A 73 -4.81 9.56 -2.25
CA ALA A 73 -5.00 10.69 -1.35
C ALA A 73 -4.82 10.32 0.11
N LEU A 74 -5.39 9.19 0.53
CA LEU A 74 -5.22 8.68 1.89
C LEU A 74 -3.75 8.34 2.18
N TYR A 75 -3.05 7.82 1.18
CA TYR A 75 -1.61 7.56 1.25
C TYR A 75 -0.81 8.86 1.33
N GLU A 76 -0.91 9.77 0.35
CA GLU A 76 -0.09 10.99 0.28
C GLU A 76 -0.32 11.95 1.45
N THR A 77 -1.54 12.03 1.99
CA THR A 77 -1.85 12.92 3.10
C THR A 77 -1.39 12.40 4.46
N GLY A 78 -0.90 11.15 4.54
CA GLY A 78 -0.39 10.54 5.77
C GLY A 78 -1.49 10.07 6.73
N VAL A 79 -2.72 9.84 6.25
CA VAL A 79 -3.78 9.20 7.05
C VAL A 79 -3.35 7.79 7.46
N ALA A 80 -2.67 7.10 6.56
CA ALA A 80 -1.90 5.89 6.82
C ALA A 80 -0.97 5.99 8.05
N THR A 81 -0.15 7.04 8.10
CA THR A 81 0.80 7.29 9.21
C THR A 81 0.07 7.60 10.52
N LEU A 82 -0.97 8.43 10.47
CA LEU A 82 -1.80 8.77 11.63
C LEU A 82 -2.28 7.51 12.35
N ILE A 83 -2.74 6.55 11.54
CA ILE A 83 -3.25 5.28 12.02
C ILE A 83 -2.13 4.47 12.67
N SER A 84 -0.97 4.35 12.02
CA SER A 84 0.24 3.72 12.58
C SER A 84 0.66 4.31 13.93
N GLU A 85 0.78 5.63 14.04
CA GLU A 85 1.18 6.31 15.29
C GLU A 85 0.15 6.11 16.40
N ARG A 86 -1.14 6.12 16.04
CA ARG A 86 -2.21 5.88 16.99
C ARG A 86 -2.21 4.43 17.49
N LEU A 87 -1.91 3.46 16.63
CA LEU A 87 -1.72 2.06 16.99
C LEU A 87 -0.61 1.88 18.02
N MET A 88 0.54 2.58 17.87
CA MET A 88 1.67 2.45 18.80
C MET A 88 1.30 2.80 20.25
N ARG A 89 0.39 3.75 20.47
CA ARG A 89 -0.05 4.15 21.82
C ARG A 89 -0.78 3.07 22.59
N TYR A 90 -1.33 2.08 21.90
CA TYR A 90 -2.11 1.00 22.51
C TYR A 90 -1.33 -0.32 22.64
N SER A 91 -0.07 -0.34 22.19
CA SER A 91 0.79 -1.53 22.21
C SER A 91 1.03 -2.11 23.61
N HIS A 92 0.88 -1.32 24.68
CA HIS A 92 1.09 -1.75 26.06
C HIS A 92 -0.02 -2.64 26.64
N ARG A 93 -1.18 -2.78 25.96
CA ARG A 93 -2.36 -3.51 26.48
C ARG A 93 -2.39 -5.01 26.14
N GLY A 94 -1.32 -5.53 25.55
CA GLY A 94 -1.15 -6.97 25.27
C GLY A 94 -1.41 -7.37 23.81
N THR A 95 -0.86 -8.53 23.43
CA THR A 95 -0.84 -9.03 22.04
C THR A 95 -2.23 -9.22 21.44
N GLY A 96 -3.19 -9.76 22.21
CA GLY A 96 -4.55 -10.00 21.74
C GLY A 96 -5.29 -8.70 21.42
N PHE A 97 -5.18 -7.68 22.29
CA PHE A 97 -5.77 -6.36 22.02
C PHE A 97 -5.15 -5.71 20.79
N LEU A 98 -3.81 -5.77 20.66
CA LEU A 98 -3.12 -5.24 19.49
C LEU A 98 -3.59 -5.92 18.20
N LEU A 99 -3.77 -7.25 18.22
CA LEU A 99 -4.30 -8.01 17.08
C LEU A 99 -5.69 -7.52 16.68
N VAL A 100 -6.61 -7.35 17.64
CA VAL A 100 -7.96 -6.82 17.38
C VAL A 100 -7.88 -5.45 16.73
N VAL A 101 -7.10 -4.52 17.29
CA VAL A 101 -7.03 -3.16 16.77
C VAL A 101 -6.42 -3.15 15.36
N LEU A 102 -5.37 -3.95 15.11
CA LEU A 102 -4.74 -4.05 13.79
C LEU A 102 -5.69 -4.61 12.74
N MET A 103 -6.40 -5.70 13.05
CA MET A 103 -7.36 -6.31 12.13
C MET A 103 -8.55 -5.39 11.86
N LEU A 104 -9.10 -4.76 12.90
CA LEU A 104 -10.21 -3.80 12.75
C LEU A 104 -9.78 -2.62 11.88
N THR A 105 -8.59 -2.08 12.14
CA THR A 105 -8.02 -0.97 11.37
C THR A 105 -7.81 -1.36 9.92
N ALA A 106 -7.23 -2.53 9.66
CA ALA A 106 -7.03 -3.06 8.33
C ALA A 106 -8.37 -3.23 7.60
N GLY A 107 -9.36 -3.84 8.25
CA GLY A 107 -10.69 -4.05 7.68
C GLY A 107 -11.40 -2.74 7.35
N LEU A 108 -11.40 -1.78 8.28
CA LEU A 108 -12.03 -0.47 8.06
C LEU A 108 -11.33 0.36 6.97
N LEU A 109 -9.99 0.31 6.90
CA LEU A 109 -9.26 0.93 5.80
C LEU A 109 -9.59 0.26 4.46
N SER A 110 -9.65 -1.08 4.45
CA SER A 110 -9.94 -1.88 3.25
C SER A 110 -11.40 -1.78 2.80
N ALA A 111 -12.28 -1.17 3.61
CA ALA A 111 -13.62 -0.80 3.19
C ALA A 111 -13.62 0.27 2.09
N VAL A 112 -12.49 0.94 1.85
CA VAL A 112 -12.35 1.98 0.82
C VAL A 112 -11.08 1.78 0.00
N LEU A 113 -10.01 1.31 0.64
CA LEU A 113 -8.74 0.99 -0.01
C LEU A 113 -8.73 -0.46 -0.48
N SER A 114 -7.95 -0.76 -1.51
CA SER A 114 -7.65 -2.16 -1.81
C SER A 114 -6.82 -2.76 -0.68
N SER A 115 -7.02 -4.06 -0.40
CA SER A 115 -6.23 -4.80 0.58
C SER A 115 -4.73 -4.67 0.35
N LEU A 116 -4.29 -4.63 -0.91
CA LEU A 116 -2.90 -4.36 -1.29
C LEU A 116 -2.39 -3.02 -0.73
N LEU A 117 -3.14 -1.94 -0.92
CA LEU A 117 -2.71 -0.64 -0.45
C LEU A 117 -2.69 -0.60 1.09
N VAL A 118 -3.67 -1.23 1.74
CA VAL A 118 -3.69 -1.39 3.19
C VAL A 118 -2.46 -2.12 3.70
N ILE A 119 -2.01 -3.17 3.02
CA ILE A 119 -0.79 -3.91 3.39
C ILE A 119 0.47 -3.08 3.17
N VAL A 120 0.59 -2.41 2.03
CA VAL A 120 1.72 -1.51 1.74
C VAL A 120 1.85 -0.43 2.83
N ILE A 121 0.73 0.03 3.39
CA ILE A 121 0.66 1.00 4.47
C ILE A 121 0.98 0.38 5.85
N LEU A 122 0.28 -0.71 6.20
CA LEU A 122 0.30 -1.25 7.56
C LEU A 122 1.47 -2.18 7.82
N MET A 123 2.03 -2.84 6.81
CA MET A 123 3.18 -3.75 6.98
C MET A 123 4.39 -3.04 7.63
N PRO A 124 4.90 -1.90 7.11
CA PRO A 124 6.02 -1.21 7.74
C PRO A 124 5.66 -0.68 9.13
N ALA A 125 4.40 -0.28 9.37
CA ALA A 125 3.92 0.11 10.69
C ALA A 125 3.95 -1.04 11.70
N VAL A 126 3.45 -2.21 11.31
CA VAL A 126 3.40 -3.43 12.11
C VAL A 126 4.81 -3.93 12.41
N GLN A 127 5.71 -3.93 11.42
CA GLN A 127 7.11 -4.33 11.60
C GLN A 127 7.84 -3.41 12.58
N ARG A 128 7.71 -2.08 12.42
CA ARG A 128 8.26 -1.09 13.36
C ARG A 128 7.76 -1.31 14.78
N LEU A 129 6.46 -1.56 14.92
CA LEU A 129 5.86 -1.83 16.22
C LEU A 129 6.42 -3.11 16.84
N CYS A 130 6.46 -4.19 16.08
CA CYS A 130 7.00 -5.48 16.51
C CYS A 130 8.46 -5.36 16.96
N ARG A 131 9.27 -4.55 16.29
CA ARG A 131 10.65 -4.26 16.70
C ARG A 131 10.72 -3.53 18.03
N LYS A 132 9.94 -2.45 18.20
CA LYS A 132 9.88 -1.69 19.48
C LYS A 132 9.41 -2.56 20.64
N THR A 133 8.49 -3.50 20.40
CA THR A 133 7.93 -4.38 21.44
C THR A 133 8.57 -5.77 21.52
N LYS A 134 9.61 -6.04 20.71
CA LYS A 134 10.28 -7.36 20.58
C LYS A 134 9.31 -8.52 20.27
N MET A 135 8.25 -8.24 19.52
CA MET A 135 7.29 -9.25 19.05
C MET A 135 7.64 -9.75 17.65
N ALA A 136 7.10 -10.91 17.26
CA ALA A 136 7.28 -11.45 15.91
C ALA A 136 6.27 -10.84 14.92
N PRO A 137 6.71 -10.21 13.81
CA PRO A 137 5.81 -9.68 12.78
C PRO A 137 4.86 -10.73 12.21
N ALA A 138 5.34 -11.97 12.12
CA ALA A 138 4.56 -13.14 11.68
C ALA A 138 3.32 -13.43 12.55
N GLN A 139 3.19 -12.84 13.73
CA GLN A 139 1.98 -12.96 14.55
C GLN A 139 0.87 -11.99 14.11
N PHE A 140 1.16 -10.98 13.29
CA PHE A 140 0.25 -9.89 12.97
C PHE A 140 0.01 -9.69 11.48
N LEU A 141 1.01 -9.92 10.63
CA LEU A 141 0.91 -9.60 9.21
C LEU A 141 -0.16 -10.43 8.48
N LEU A 142 -0.22 -11.76 8.68
CA LEU A 142 -1.28 -12.59 8.10
C LEU A 142 -2.68 -12.22 8.65
N PRO A 143 -2.91 -12.04 9.97
CA PRO A 143 -4.17 -11.50 10.48
C PRO A 143 -4.56 -10.16 9.84
N VAL A 144 -3.60 -9.25 9.64
CA VAL A 144 -3.86 -7.94 9.01
C VAL A 144 -4.33 -8.11 7.56
N VAL A 145 -3.73 -9.00 6.76
CA VAL A 145 -4.19 -9.29 5.39
C VAL A 145 -5.58 -9.90 5.38
N ILE A 146 -5.85 -10.83 6.30
CA ILE A 146 -7.19 -11.42 6.40
C ILE A 146 -8.20 -10.36 6.83
N GLY A 147 -7.87 -9.51 7.81
CA GLY A 147 -8.70 -8.38 8.22
C GLY A 147 -9.00 -7.44 7.07
N ALA A 148 -8.00 -7.07 6.27
CA ALA A 148 -8.18 -6.26 5.07
C ALA A 148 -9.06 -6.97 4.02
N SER A 149 -8.82 -8.25 3.75
CA SER A 149 -9.65 -9.06 2.83
C SER A 149 -11.12 -9.10 3.27
N MET A 150 -11.40 -9.26 4.57
CA MET A 150 -12.78 -9.20 5.10
C MET A 150 -13.35 -7.78 5.00
N GLY A 151 -12.49 -6.77 5.18
CA GLY A 151 -12.84 -5.36 5.02
C GLY A 151 -13.30 -4.99 3.61
N ASN A 152 -12.75 -5.63 2.58
CA ASN A 152 -13.18 -5.44 1.19
C ASN A 152 -14.66 -5.79 0.97
N LEU A 153 -15.27 -6.58 1.86
CA LEU A 153 -16.69 -6.93 1.82
C LEU A 153 -17.58 -5.93 2.59
N LEU A 154 -17.02 -4.90 3.23
CA LEU A 154 -17.79 -3.89 3.95
C LEU A 154 -18.49 -2.90 3.02
N THR A 155 -17.93 -2.67 1.83
CA THR A 155 -18.51 -1.77 0.83
C THR A 155 -18.37 -2.32 -0.57
N LEU A 156 -19.17 -1.79 -1.48
CA LEU A 156 -19.09 -2.11 -2.90
C LEU A 156 -17.76 -1.67 -3.54
N ILE A 157 -17.14 -0.58 -3.07
CA ILE A 157 -15.85 -0.07 -3.60
C ILE A 157 -14.60 -0.72 -2.99
N GLY A 158 -14.76 -1.55 -1.95
CA GLY A 158 -13.61 -2.16 -1.25
C GLY A 158 -12.71 -3.00 -2.15
N THR A 159 -13.25 -3.60 -3.20
CA THR A 159 -12.47 -4.31 -4.22
C THR A 159 -13.12 -4.23 -5.59
N VAL A 160 -12.29 -4.24 -6.63
CA VAL A 160 -12.71 -4.25 -8.03
C VAL A 160 -13.59 -5.46 -8.34
N SER A 161 -13.35 -6.61 -7.71
CA SER A 161 -14.19 -7.79 -7.91
C SER A 161 -15.65 -7.54 -7.53
N ASN A 162 -15.92 -6.77 -6.47
CA ASN A 162 -17.29 -6.44 -6.07
C ASN A 162 -17.97 -5.54 -7.11
N LEU A 163 -17.23 -4.56 -7.63
CA LEU A 163 -17.68 -3.70 -8.72
C LEU A 163 -17.99 -4.50 -9.99
N VAL A 164 -17.15 -5.50 -10.32
CA VAL A 164 -17.40 -6.41 -11.45
C VAL A 164 -18.65 -7.25 -11.22
N VAL A 165 -18.85 -7.81 -10.02
CA VAL A 165 -20.08 -8.57 -9.72
C VAL A 165 -21.32 -7.70 -9.88
N ASP A 166 -21.30 -6.48 -9.35
CA ASP A 166 -22.41 -5.54 -9.42
C ASP A 166 -22.73 -5.11 -10.85
N GLU A 167 -21.70 -4.78 -11.63
CA GLU A 167 -21.88 -4.41 -13.03
C GLU A 167 -22.46 -5.57 -13.85
N LEU A 168 -22.01 -6.79 -13.61
CA LEU A 168 -22.54 -7.98 -14.27
C LEU A 168 -23.97 -8.33 -13.85
N LEU A 169 -24.35 -7.96 -12.63
CA LEU A 169 -25.73 -8.03 -12.18
C LEU A 169 -26.60 -7.00 -12.91
N ALA A 170 -26.11 -5.76 -13.04
CA ALA A 170 -26.78 -4.68 -13.76
C ALA A 170 -26.94 -5.00 -15.25
N ALA A 171 -25.89 -5.51 -15.89
CA ALA A 171 -25.89 -5.91 -17.30
C ALA A 171 -26.95 -6.99 -17.60
N ALA A 172 -27.21 -7.89 -16.64
CA ALA A 172 -28.27 -8.91 -16.73
C ALA A 172 -29.69 -8.37 -16.41
N GLY A 173 -29.88 -7.05 -16.47
CA GLY A 173 -31.16 -6.37 -16.23
C GLY A 173 -31.63 -6.37 -14.78
N GLN A 174 -30.75 -6.68 -13.81
CA GLN A 174 -31.09 -6.69 -12.39
C GLN A 174 -30.74 -5.36 -11.73
N ALA A 175 -31.39 -5.05 -10.60
CA ALA A 175 -31.04 -3.86 -9.83
C ALA A 175 -29.63 -4.00 -9.21
N SER A 176 -28.80 -2.96 -9.39
CA SER A 176 -27.48 -2.88 -8.79
C SER A 176 -27.53 -3.01 -7.26
N LEU A 177 -26.44 -3.54 -6.72
CA LEU A 177 -26.18 -3.65 -5.31
C LEU A 177 -26.04 -2.26 -4.68
N SER A 178 -26.69 -2.07 -3.53
CA SER A 178 -26.47 -0.88 -2.71
C SER A 178 -25.03 -0.84 -2.18
N PHE A 179 -24.54 0.35 -1.84
CA PHE A 179 -23.17 0.57 -1.37
C PHE A 179 -22.75 -0.32 -0.18
N LEU A 180 -23.70 -0.63 0.72
CA LEU A 180 -23.48 -1.47 1.91
C LEU A 180 -24.17 -2.84 1.82
N SER A 181 -24.57 -3.29 0.63
CA SER A 181 -25.22 -4.60 0.43
C SER A 181 -24.40 -5.78 0.96
N LEU A 182 -23.08 -5.71 0.82
CA LEU A 182 -22.13 -6.72 1.29
C LEU A 182 -21.79 -6.57 2.80
N ALA A 183 -22.07 -5.41 3.40
CA ALA A 183 -21.64 -5.05 4.75
C ALA A 183 -22.07 -6.06 5.84
N PRO A 184 -23.28 -6.64 5.82
CA PRO A 184 -23.64 -7.66 6.80
C PRO A 184 -22.70 -8.87 6.76
N VAL A 185 -22.32 -9.32 5.56
CA VAL A 185 -21.35 -10.42 5.37
C VAL A 185 -19.94 -9.98 5.74
N GLY A 186 -19.53 -8.78 5.33
CA GLY A 186 -18.21 -8.22 5.66
C GLY A 186 -18.01 -8.06 7.17
N LEU A 187 -18.99 -7.49 7.88
CA LEU A 187 -18.94 -7.30 9.33
C LEU A 187 -18.91 -8.64 10.08
N ALA A 188 -19.77 -9.59 9.69
CA ALA A 188 -19.78 -10.92 10.29
C ALA A 188 -18.44 -11.64 10.04
N SER A 189 -17.93 -11.58 8.81
CA SER A 189 -16.65 -12.19 8.43
C SER A 189 -15.47 -11.57 9.16
N LEU A 190 -15.44 -10.24 9.28
CA LEU A 190 -14.37 -9.52 9.99
C LEU A 190 -14.41 -9.83 11.49
N ALA A 191 -15.59 -9.78 12.12
CA ALA A 191 -15.75 -10.09 13.54
C ALA A 191 -15.32 -11.53 13.85
N LEU A 192 -15.70 -12.46 12.98
CA LEU A 192 -15.32 -13.86 13.11
C LEU A 192 -13.82 -14.08 12.87
N ALA A 193 -13.23 -13.42 11.88
CA ALA A 193 -11.79 -13.49 11.64
C ALA A 193 -11.00 -12.98 12.86
N ILE A 194 -11.45 -11.86 13.46
CA ILE A 194 -10.89 -11.33 14.69
C ILE A 194 -11.01 -12.37 15.82
N ALA A 195 -12.21 -12.94 16.03
CA ALA A 195 -12.44 -13.94 17.06
C ALA A 195 -11.54 -15.18 16.85
N TRP A 196 -11.45 -15.70 15.62
CA TRP A 196 -10.59 -16.82 15.27
C TRP A 196 -9.14 -16.55 15.63
N TYR A 197 -8.58 -15.41 15.22
CA TYR A 197 -7.19 -15.10 15.48
C TYR A 197 -6.90 -14.83 16.95
N VAL A 198 -7.79 -14.15 17.67
CA VAL A 198 -7.65 -13.92 19.12
C VAL A 198 -7.68 -15.22 19.90
N LEU A 199 -8.55 -16.17 19.53
CA LEU A 199 -8.74 -17.42 20.28
C LEU A 199 -7.73 -18.50 19.89
N VAL A 200 -7.59 -18.78 18.59
CA VAL A 200 -6.90 -19.97 18.06
C VAL A 200 -5.82 -19.60 17.05
N GLY A 201 -6.14 -18.79 16.05
CA GLY A 201 -5.30 -18.55 14.87
C GLY A 201 -3.90 -18.03 15.21
N HIS A 202 -3.77 -17.10 16.16
CA HIS A 202 -2.44 -16.59 16.57
C HIS A 202 -1.49 -17.68 17.08
N ARG A 203 -2.02 -18.76 17.68
CA ARG A 203 -1.21 -19.88 18.19
C ARG A 203 -0.61 -20.74 17.08
N LEU A 204 -1.22 -20.71 15.90
CA LEU A 204 -0.82 -21.49 14.73
C LEU A 204 0.18 -20.73 13.83
N LEU A 205 0.48 -19.48 14.17
CA LEU A 205 1.42 -18.63 13.42
C LEU A 205 2.85 -18.78 13.96
N PRO A 206 3.87 -18.54 13.10
CA PRO A 206 5.26 -18.51 13.54
C PRO A 206 5.48 -17.48 14.65
N ARG A 207 6.24 -17.86 15.67
CA ARG A 207 6.63 -16.97 16.79
C ARG A 207 8.09 -16.52 16.72
N ALA A 208 8.82 -16.95 15.69
CA ALA A 208 10.19 -16.53 15.49
C ALA A 208 10.24 -15.02 15.22
N VAL A 209 11.00 -14.30 16.03
CA VAL A 209 11.34 -12.91 15.77
C VAL A 209 12.39 -12.92 14.67
N THR A 210 11.99 -12.61 13.45
CA THR A 210 12.91 -12.47 12.31
C THR A 210 13.86 -11.31 12.58
N THR A 211 15.16 -11.61 12.60
CA THR A 211 16.27 -10.66 12.84
C THR A 211 16.85 -10.09 11.54
N GLU A 212 16.25 -10.37 10.37
CA GLU A 212 16.75 -9.83 9.10
C GLU A 212 16.52 -8.31 8.97
N PRO A 213 17.51 -7.58 8.44
CA PRO A 213 17.49 -6.12 8.41
C PRO A 213 16.63 -5.60 7.26
N GLU A 214 15.45 -5.09 7.56
CA GLU A 214 14.69 -4.22 6.64
C GLU A 214 14.81 -2.75 7.10
N GLN A 215 14.87 -1.84 6.13
CA GLN A 215 15.23 -0.41 6.22
C GLN A 215 15.17 0.16 7.65
N PRO A 216 16.30 0.30 8.37
CA PRO A 216 16.30 0.92 9.69
C PRO A 216 15.67 2.31 9.61
N SER A 217 14.92 2.69 10.65
CA SER A 217 14.33 4.04 10.72
C SER A 217 15.42 5.11 10.87
N LEU A 218 15.09 6.38 10.61
CA LEU A 218 16.00 7.50 10.86
C LEU A 218 16.53 7.51 12.31
N GLU A 219 15.66 7.20 13.29
CA GLU A 219 16.03 7.08 14.70
C GLU A 219 16.97 5.90 14.96
N GLU A 220 16.70 4.75 14.33
CA GLU A 220 17.54 3.56 14.48
C GLU A 220 18.90 3.73 13.82
N VAL A 221 18.98 4.38 12.66
CA VAL A 221 20.27 4.73 12.06
C VAL A 221 21.00 5.75 12.91
N ALA A 222 20.30 6.72 13.50
CA ALA A 222 20.90 7.65 14.44
C ALA A 222 21.44 6.92 15.68
N GLU A 223 20.76 5.89 16.19
CA GLU A 223 21.26 5.08 17.30
C GLU A 223 22.40 4.13 16.88
N ASP A 224 22.25 3.42 15.77
CA ASP A 224 23.23 2.47 15.24
C ASP A 224 24.53 3.14 14.83
N TYR A 225 24.48 4.38 14.33
CA TYR A 225 25.66 5.20 14.05
C TYR A 225 26.10 6.07 15.24
N GLN A 226 25.44 5.92 16.39
CA GLN A 226 25.70 6.67 17.62
C GLN A 226 25.62 8.19 17.42
N LEU A 227 24.82 8.67 16.47
CA LEU A 227 24.56 10.09 16.22
C LEU A 227 23.89 10.78 17.41
N LYS A 228 23.26 10.02 18.33
CA LYS A 228 22.84 10.55 19.62
C LYS A 228 24.07 10.82 20.47
N GLU A 229 24.05 12.02 21.04
CA GLU A 229 25.08 12.64 21.87
C GLU A 229 26.05 13.52 21.08
N GLU A 230 26.15 14.78 21.53
CA GLU A 230 27.09 15.83 21.12
C GLU A 230 26.60 16.95 20.16
N LEU A 231 25.31 17.31 20.19
CA LEU A 231 24.82 18.55 19.56
C LEU A 231 24.77 19.72 20.55
N TYR A 232 25.31 20.86 20.14
CA TYR A 232 25.40 22.07 20.96
C TYR A 232 24.94 23.31 20.19
N ARG A 233 24.28 24.23 20.90
CA ARG A 233 23.98 25.58 20.39
C ARG A 233 25.09 26.53 20.78
N LEU A 234 25.69 27.17 19.78
CA LEU A 234 26.66 28.25 19.94
C LEU A 234 26.12 29.50 19.25
N ARG A 235 25.84 30.56 20.00
CA ARG A 235 25.42 31.84 19.43
C ARG A 235 26.63 32.73 19.20
N VAL A 236 26.73 33.29 18.00
CA VAL A 236 27.78 34.25 17.63
C VAL A 236 27.52 35.55 18.38
N ARG A 237 28.43 35.95 19.27
CA ARG A 237 28.34 37.25 19.95
C ARG A 237 28.80 38.37 19.02
N THR A 238 28.45 39.60 19.35
CA THR A 238 28.87 40.80 18.62
C THR A 238 30.39 40.92 18.49
N ASP A 239 31.12 40.45 19.51
CA ASP A 239 32.59 40.55 19.59
C ASP A 239 33.32 39.33 18.97
N SER A 240 32.57 38.36 18.45
CA SER A 240 33.14 37.14 17.86
C SER A 240 33.98 37.42 16.62
N ASP A 241 35.18 36.84 16.58
CA ASP A 241 36.10 36.84 15.45
C ASP A 241 35.56 36.09 14.21
N LEU A 242 34.45 35.35 14.37
CA LEU A 242 33.77 34.66 13.27
C LEU A 242 32.82 35.57 12.49
N VAL A 243 32.49 36.76 12.98
CA VAL A 243 31.59 37.71 12.30
C VAL A 243 32.21 38.15 10.98
N GLY A 244 31.43 38.06 9.89
CA GLY A 244 31.88 38.39 8.54
C GLY A 244 32.59 37.25 7.80
N LEU A 245 32.95 36.16 8.47
CA LEU A 245 33.57 34.99 7.85
C LEU A 245 32.52 34.03 7.29
N ARG A 246 32.85 33.36 6.18
CA ARG A 246 32.07 32.22 5.67
C ARG A 246 32.39 30.98 6.48
N LEU A 247 31.43 30.05 6.59
CA LEU A 247 31.63 28.78 7.29
C LEU A 247 32.81 27.94 6.77
N GLY A 248 33.17 28.06 5.49
CA GLY A 248 34.35 27.39 4.93
C GLY A 248 35.68 28.04 5.30
N GLN A 249 35.67 29.27 5.80
CA GLN A 249 36.84 30.04 6.23
C GLN A 249 37.07 29.93 7.75
N THR A 250 36.12 29.38 8.51
CA THR A 250 36.26 29.19 9.95
C THR A 250 37.10 27.94 10.25
N ASP A 251 37.80 27.95 11.38
CA ASP A 251 38.58 26.82 11.88
C ASP A 251 37.77 25.89 12.80
N LEU A 252 36.47 26.15 12.99
CA LEU A 252 35.55 25.32 13.76
C LEU A 252 35.64 23.83 13.36
N SER A 253 35.65 23.56 12.05
CA SER A 253 35.72 22.19 11.55
C SER A 253 37.15 21.61 11.55
N SER A 254 38.16 22.40 11.19
CA SER A 254 39.54 21.93 10.99
C SER A 254 40.33 21.80 12.28
N ARG A 255 40.14 22.72 13.24
CA ARG A 255 40.89 22.80 14.49
C ARG A 255 40.14 22.18 15.65
N TYR A 256 38.83 22.41 15.72
CA TYR A 256 38.00 21.95 16.84
C TYR A 256 37.16 20.71 16.52
N GLY A 257 37.15 20.26 15.26
CA GLY A 257 36.36 19.11 14.82
C GLY A 257 34.85 19.31 14.96
N LEU A 258 34.40 20.57 15.00
CA LEU A 258 32.99 20.93 15.15
C LEU A 258 32.33 21.07 13.79
N ASN A 259 31.35 20.23 13.52
CA ASN A 259 30.58 20.28 12.27
C ASN A 259 29.33 21.13 12.47
N VAL A 260 29.22 22.24 11.74
CA VAL A 260 28.01 23.06 11.74
C VAL A 260 26.93 22.38 10.91
N LEU A 261 25.88 21.88 11.58
CA LEU A 261 24.77 21.17 10.96
C LEU A 261 23.65 22.11 10.48
N ALA A 262 23.40 23.18 11.24
CA ALA A 262 22.34 24.14 10.95
C ALA A 262 22.67 25.53 11.50
N ILE A 263 22.04 26.54 10.91
CA ILE A 263 22.13 27.93 11.36
C ILE A 263 20.74 28.51 11.58
N GLN A 264 20.59 29.27 12.65
CA GLN A 264 19.40 30.07 12.94
C GLN A 264 19.75 31.55 12.76
N VAL A 265 19.00 32.25 11.91
CA VAL A 265 19.27 33.65 11.56
C VAL A 265 18.15 34.54 12.07
N GLY A 266 18.45 35.46 12.99
CA GLY A 266 17.48 36.45 13.49
C GLY A 266 16.18 35.83 14.02
N GLY A 267 16.27 34.73 14.78
CA GLY A 267 15.11 34.04 15.37
C GLY A 267 14.22 33.28 14.38
N LYS A 268 14.55 33.25 13.08
CA LYS A 268 13.84 32.47 12.05
C LYS A 268 14.08 30.96 12.25
N PRO A 269 13.25 30.07 11.66
CA PRO A 269 13.47 28.63 11.75
C PRO A 269 14.87 28.21 11.26
N LEU A 270 15.38 27.11 11.82
CA LEU A 270 16.66 26.52 11.45
C LEU A 270 16.75 26.27 9.94
N ARG A 271 17.91 26.59 9.37
CA ARG A 271 18.19 26.38 7.94
C ARG A 271 19.50 25.63 7.76
N VAL A 272 19.60 24.97 6.60
CA VAL A 272 20.87 24.40 6.14
C VAL A 272 21.85 25.55 5.94
N PRO A 273 23.09 25.45 6.44
CA PRO A 273 24.04 26.54 6.34
C PRO A 273 24.44 26.80 4.88
N ASP A 274 24.29 28.04 4.43
CA ASP A 274 24.76 28.48 3.11
C ASP A 274 26.29 28.68 3.16
N PRO A 275 27.07 27.96 2.35
CA PRO A 275 28.53 28.05 2.36
C PRO A 275 29.08 29.41 1.91
N VAL A 276 28.28 30.25 1.24
CA VAL A 276 28.72 31.54 0.69
C VAL A 276 28.30 32.72 1.58
N ARG A 277 27.35 32.52 2.49
CA ARG A 277 26.87 33.57 3.42
C ARG A 277 27.90 33.79 4.55
N PRO A 278 28.28 35.05 4.83
CA PRO A 278 29.06 35.37 6.02
C PRO A 278 28.23 35.23 7.30
N LEU A 279 28.86 34.83 8.41
CA LEU A 279 28.23 34.77 9.73
C LEU A 279 27.96 36.17 10.27
N GLU A 280 26.79 36.39 10.85
CA GLU A 280 26.40 37.66 11.45
C GLU A 280 26.25 37.53 12.97
N HIS A 281 26.24 38.66 13.67
CA HIS A 281 25.95 38.70 15.10
C HIS A 281 24.57 38.08 15.39
N ASP A 282 24.47 37.37 16.51
CA ASP A 282 23.29 36.62 16.95
C ASP A 282 22.85 35.44 16.06
N ASP A 283 23.63 35.08 15.03
CA ASP A 283 23.45 33.79 14.36
C ASP A 283 23.68 32.65 15.37
N VAL A 284 22.78 31.68 15.42
CA VAL A 284 22.91 30.49 16.28
C VAL A 284 23.34 29.30 15.45
N LEU A 285 24.52 28.77 15.76
CA LEU A 285 25.11 27.60 15.13
C LEU A 285 24.70 26.35 15.92
N ILE A 286 24.13 25.37 15.22
CA ILE A 286 23.95 24.02 15.75
C ILE A 286 25.17 23.21 15.31
N VAL A 287 26.01 22.84 16.27
CA VAL A 287 27.27 22.14 16.02
C VAL A 287 27.25 20.72 16.57
N GLU A 288 27.83 19.79 15.83
CA GLU A 288 28.12 18.43 16.26
C GLU A 288 29.60 18.31 16.65
N GLY A 289 29.87 17.79 17.85
CA GLY A 289 31.21 17.44 18.32
C GLY A 289 31.37 17.55 19.83
N LYS A 290 32.51 17.10 20.36
CA LYS A 290 32.72 16.87 21.80
C LYS A 290 32.39 18.08 22.66
N PRO A 291 31.78 17.90 23.86
CA PRO A 291 31.51 19.00 24.79
C PRO A 291 32.75 19.85 25.03
N GLY A 292 33.88 19.21 25.29
CA GLY A 292 35.14 19.90 25.58
C GLY A 292 35.58 20.81 24.43
N THR A 293 35.47 20.36 23.17
CA THR A 293 35.87 21.16 22.01
C THR A 293 34.84 22.23 21.67
N ALA A 294 33.55 21.97 21.88
CA ALA A 294 32.48 22.94 21.71
C ALA A 294 32.62 24.13 22.69
N TYR A 295 32.88 23.84 23.97
CA TYR A 295 33.14 24.89 24.96
C TYR A 295 34.46 25.62 24.71
N GLN A 296 35.52 24.91 24.30
CA GLN A 296 36.79 25.55 23.95
C GLN A 296 36.66 26.51 22.75
N ALA A 297 35.96 26.09 21.69
CA ALA A 297 35.69 26.95 20.55
C ALA A 297 34.82 28.14 20.97
N ALA A 298 33.83 27.93 21.85
CA ALA A 298 33.01 29.01 22.36
C ALA A 298 33.81 30.05 23.15
N THR A 299 34.78 29.62 23.97
CA THR A 299 35.65 30.53 24.70
C THR A 299 36.61 31.29 23.79
N ILE A 300 37.23 30.61 22.81
CA ILE A 300 38.26 31.22 21.96
C ILE A 300 37.66 32.16 20.92
N HIS A 301 36.52 31.79 20.34
CA HIS A 301 35.84 32.58 19.30
C HIS A 301 34.72 33.48 19.85
N GLU A 302 34.70 33.67 21.17
CA GLU A 302 33.71 34.48 21.88
C GLU A 302 32.25 34.13 21.52
N LEU A 303 31.94 32.83 21.40
CA LEU A 303 30.58 32.34 21.18
C LEU A 303 29.89 32.10 22.53
N GLU A 304 28.57 32.27 22.56
CA GLU A 304 27.79 31.92 23.74
C GLU A 304 27.20 30.51 23.63
N PRO A 305 27.60 29.56 24.51
CA PRO A 305 26.97 28.26 24.57
C PRO A 305 25.57 28.38 25.16
N LYS A 306 24.54 27.97 24.41
CA LYS A 306 23.14 27.93 24.85
C LYS A 306 22.68 26.54 25.31
N GLY A 307 23.62 25.60 25.46
CA GLY A 307 23.37 24.24 25.94
C GLY A 307 23.24 23.20 24.83
N ARG A 308 22.80 22.00 25.22
CA ARG A 308 22.60 20.86 24.31
C ARG A 308 21.31 21.02 23.52
N VAL A 309 21.31 20.40 22.34
CA VAL A 309 20.17 20.38 21.40
C VAL A 309 19.65 18.96 21.32
N GLU A 310 18.34 18.80 21.46
CA GLU A 310 17.70 17.51 21.20
C GLU A 310 17.49 17.33 19.70
N LEU A 311 17.63 16.09 19.20
CA LEU A 311 17.50 15.78 17.77
C LEU A 311 16.12 16.22 17.21
N GLU A 312 15.10 16.24 18.07
CA GLU A 312 13.73 16.68 17.76
C GLU A 312 13.63 18.16 17.39
N GLU A 313 14.58 19.00 17.80
CA GLU A 313 14.61 20.42 17.41
C GLU A 313 15.16 20.60 15.98
N LEU A 314 15.97 19.65 15.49
CA LEU A 314 16.40 19.61 14.09
C LEU A 314 15.28 19.18 13.14
N SER A 315 14.17 18.63 13.66
CA SER A 315 12.96 18.33 12.87
C SER A 315 12.42 19.56 12.13
N GLY A 316 12.71 20.79 12.58
CA GLY A 316 12.34 22.01 11.85
C GLY A 316 13.03 22.15 10.48
N LEU A 317 14.20 21.50 10.27
CA LEU A 317 14.91 21.45 8.98
C LEU A 317 14.23 20.52 7.97
N GLU A 318 13.22 19.77 8.40
CA GLU A 318 12.43 18.88 7.55
C GLU A 318 11.72 19.60 6.40
N ALA A 319 11.48 20.91 6.54
CA ALA A 319 11.01 21.76 5.46
C ALA A 319 12.02 21.84 4.29
N ALA A 320 13.30 21.54 4.51
CA ALA A 320 14.39 21.63 3.52
C ALA A 320 14.71 20.31 2.77
N ARG A 321 13.88 19.26 2.86
CA ARG A 321 14.03 18.00 2.08
C ARG A 321 15.36 17.25 2.24
N LEU A 322 16.02 17.37 3.39
CA LEU A 322 17.24 16.59 3.66
C LEU A 322 16.87 15.14 4.06
N ALA A 323 17.37 14.18 3.29
CA ALA A 323 17.30 12.75 3.59
C ALA A 323 18.69 12.24 3.99
N LEU A 324 18.72 11.18 4.78
CA LEU A 324 19.89 10.36 5.02
C LEU A 324 19.89 9.18 4.03
N ALA A 325 21.05 8.61 3.76
CA ALA A 325 21.17 7.38 2.99
C ALA A 325 22.45 6.63 3.35
N GLU A 326 22.38 5.30 3.33
CA GLU A 326 23.57 4.46 3.36
C GLU A 326 24.00 4.13 1.93
N LEU A 327 25.22 4.53 1.56
CA LEU A 327 25.82 4.28 0.25
C LEU A 327 27.02 3.34 0.42
N MET A 328 26.97 2.15 -0.14
CA MET A 328 28.10 1.22 -0.13
C MET A 328 29.02 1.50 -1.33
N VAL A 329 30.33 1.41 -1.09
CA VAL A 329 31.40 1.54 -2.08
C VAL A 329 31.71 0.17 -2.70
N PRO A 330 31.25 -0.15 -3.92
CA PRO A 330 31.56 -1.43 -4.57
C PRO A 330 32.97 -1.46 -5.16
N ILE A 331 33.41 -2.65 -5.59
CA ILE A 331 34.74 -2.93 -6.16
C ILE A 331 35.11 -1.97 -7.33
N ARG A 332 34.12 -1.50 -8.09
CA ARG A 332 34.32 -0.61 -9.26
C ARG A 332 33.97 0.87 -8.99
N SER A 333 33.90 1.29 -7.73
CA SER A 333 33.58 2.68 -7.41
C SER A 333 34.75 3.62 -7.77
N GLN A 334 34.42 4.80 -8.30
CA GLN A 334 35.41 5.87 -8.54
C GLN A 334 35.96 6.48 -7.24
N LEU A 335 35.38 6.10 -6.10
CA LEU A 335 35.77 6.52 -4.76
C LEU A 335 36.78 5.59 -4.10
N SER A 336 37.02 4.41 -4.66
CA SER A 336 37.98 3.45 -4.11
C SER A 336 39.38 4.06 -4.04
N ASP A 337 40.03 3.89 -2.89
CA ASP A 337 41.40 4.34 -2.58
C ASP A 337 41.62 5.85 -2.62
N LYS A 338 40.56 6.65 -2.56
CA LYS A 338 40.63 8.12 -2.43
C LYS A 338 40.24 8.59 -1.04
N SER A 339 40.83 9.68 -0.58
CA SER A 339 40.40 10.34 0.65
C SER A 339 39.11 11.14 0.44
N LEU A 340 38.26 11.24 1.47
CA LEU A 340 37.06 12.07 1.39
C LEU A 340 37.37 13.56 1.10
N ALA A 341 38.55 14.04 1.51
CA ALA A 341 39.06 15.36 1.17
C ALA A 341 39.32 15.52 -0.33
N GLU A 342 39.98 14.54 -0.98
CA GLU A 342 40.24 14.56 -2.43
C GLU A 342 38.96 14.52 -3.25
N VAL A 343 37.96 13.77 -2.79
CA VAL A 343 36.67 13.62 -3.47
C VAL A 343 35.83 14.91 -3.41
N ARG A 344 36.06 15.76 -2.40
CA ARG A 344 35.28 16.98 -2.12
C ARG A 344 33.77 16.76 -2.21
N PHE A 345 33.30 15.74 -1.49
CA PHE A 345 31.94 15.22 -1.63
C PHE A 345 30.84 16.29 -1.42
N ARG A 346 31.08 17.19 -0.44
CA ARG A 346 30.19 18.34 -0.16
C ARG A 346 30.17 19.36 -1.28
N ASP A 347 31.33 19.77 -1.79
CA ASP A 347 31.43 20.84 -2.79
C ASP A 347 30.95 20.39 -4.17
N ARG A 348 31.21 19.13 -4.52
CA ARG A 348 30.90 18.59 -5.86
C ARG A 348 29.47 18.08 -5.97
N TYR A 349 28.95 17.44 -4.92
CA TYR A 349 27.65 16.77 -4.95
C TYR A 349 26.60 17.43 -4.04
N GLY A 350 26.99 18.38 -3.18
CA GLY A 350 26.09 19.02 -2.23
C GLY A 350 25.54 18.04 -1.19
N LEU A 351 26.34 17.02 -0.84
CA LEU A 351 26.01 15.96 0.11
C LEU A 351 27.06 15.93 1.23
N ASN A 352 26.63 15.71 2.47
CA ASN A 352 27.51 15.60 3.63
C ASN A 352 27.68 14.13 4.00
N ILE A 353 28.90 13.72 4.32
CA ILE A 353 29.17 12.38 4.86
C ILE A 353 29.23 12.53 6.38
N LEU A 354 28.35 11.82 7.08
CA LEU A 354 28.25 11.85 8.54
C LEU A 354 29.08 10.76 9.19
N ALA A 355 29.23 9.61 8.53
CA ALA A 355 30.01 8.48 9.05
C ALA A 355 30.46 7.52 7.95
N VAL A 356 31.50 6.75 8.23
CA VAL A 356 31.94 5.60 7.41
C VAL A 356 31.91 4.35 8.28
N ARG A 357 31.17 3.32 7.86
CA ARG A 357 31.16 2.01 8.50
C ARG A 357 32.07 1.06 7.71
N ARG A 358 33.06 0.50 8.39
CA ARG A 358 34.04 -0.45 7.84
C ARG A 358 34.12 -1.69 8.71
N ARG A 359 33.77 -2.86 8.15
CA ARG A 359 33.81 -4.16 8.86
C ARG A 359 33.13 -4.11 10.24
N GLY A 360 31.97 -3.45 10.32
CA GLY A 360 31.20 -3.27 11.56
C GLY A 360 31.68 -2.15 12.50
N ARG A 361 32.82 -1.49 12.22
CA ARG A 361 33.29 -0.32 13.00
C ARG A 361 32.82 0.98 12.36
N ILE A 362 32.34 1.92 13.17
CA ILE A 362 31.88 3.23 12.72
C ILE A 362 32.99 4.26 12.94
N ILE A 363 33.33 4.97 11.87
CA ILE A 363 34.32 6.03 11.84
C ILE A 363 33.57 7.35 11.66
N ARG A 364 33.69 8.26 12.64
CA ARG A 364 33.07 9.61 12.62
C ARG A 364 34.08 10.75 12.74
N GLN A 365 35.29 10.45 13.20
CA GLN A 365 36.34 11.45 13.41
C GLN A 365 37.27 11.51 12.20
N ASN A 366 37.79 12.70 11.93
CA ASN A 366 38.74 12.96 10.85
C ASN A 366 38.28 12.42 9.48
N LEU A 367 36.97 12.46 9.21
CA LEU A 367 36.36 11.92 8.00
C LEU A 367 37.06 12.39 6.72
N ARG A 368 37.50 13.65 6.67
CA ARG A 368 38.26 14.21 5.54
C ARG A 368 39.49 13.39 5.16
N GLN A 369 40.20 12.80 6.13
CA GLN A 369 41.42 12.02 5.90
C GLN A 369 41.16 10.53 5.69
N VAL A 370 39.90 10.08 5.84
CA VAL A 370 39.55 8.68 5.66
C VAL A 370 39.66 8.32 4.18
N ILE A 371 40.57 7.39 3.89
CA ILE A 371 40.70 6.75 2.57
C ILE A 371 39.61 5.70 2.45
N LEU A 372 38.73 5.85 1.47
CA LEU A 372 37.63 4.93 1.22
C LEU A 372 38.13 3.61 0.61
N ARG A 373 37.56 2.50 1.07
CA ARG A 373 37.87 1.16 0.58
C ARG A 373 36.62 0.48 0.08
N THR A 374 36.80 -0.47 -0.82
CA THR A 374 35.75 -1.39 -1.24
C THR A 374 35.07 -2.06 -0.03
N GLY A 375 33.75 -2.03 -0.02
CA GLY A 375 32.92 -2.56 1.06
C GLY A 375 32.68 -1.61 2.23
N ASP A 376 33.22 -0.38 2.19
CA ASP A 376 32.82 0.66 3.13
C ASP A 376 31.38 1.11 2.85
N THR A 377 30.64 1.39 3.92
CA THR A 377 29.31 2.00 3.86
C THR A 377 29.39 3.44 4.36
N LEU A 378 28.98 4.39 3.54
CA LEU A 378 28.94 5.82 3.85
C LEU A 378 27.54 6.19 4.32
N LEU A 379 27.43 6.83 5.48
CA LEU A 379 26.19 7.50 5.88
C LEU A 379 26.21 8.92 5.34
N VAL A 380 25.27 9.24 4.46
CA VAL A 380 25.26 10.48 3.68
C VAL A 380 23.98 11.26 3.95
N GLN A 381 24.08 12.57 4.09
CA GLN A 381 22.97 13.51 4.28
C GLN A 381 22.88 14.47 3.10
N GLY A 382 21.68 14.68 2.57
CA GLY A 382 21.42 15.71 1.57
C GLY A 382 20.06 15.59 0.89
N PRO A 383 19.76 16.41 -0.13
CA PRO A 383 18.48 16.35 -0.82
C PRO A 383 18.23 14.97 -1.47
N ALA A 384 17.03 14.41 -1.29
CA ALA A 384 16.67 13.06 -1.78
C ALA A 384 16.94 12.88 -3.30
N GLU A 385 16.71 13.92 -4.10
CA GLU A 385 16.98 13.92 -5.54
C GLU A 385 18.47 13.82 -5.88
N ARG A 386 19.34 14.42 -5.05
CA ARG A 386 20.80 14.38 -5.23
C ARG A 386 21.37 13.05 -4.76
N LEU A 387 20.85 12.49 -3.67
CA LEU A 387 21.23 11.15 -3.19
C LEU A 387 20.99 10.08 -4.25
N LYS A 388 19.85 10.14 -4.96
CA LYS A 388 19.56 9.23 -6.08
C LYS A 388 20.55 9.38 -7.23
N ARG A 389 20.84 10.62 -7.66
CA ARG A 389 21.79 10.88 -8.77
C ARG A 389 23.21 10.41 -8.45
N VAL A 390 23.68 10.70 -7.24
CA VAL A 390 25.05 10.36 -6.81
C VAL A 390 25.25 8.85 -6.69
N GLY A 391 24.20 8.10 -6.32
CA GLY A 391 24.21 6.63 -6.41
C GLY A 391 24.58 6.13 -7.81
N TYR A 392 23.97 6.70 -8.85
CA TYR A 392 24.26 6.35 -10.26
C TYR A 392 25.61 6.87 -10.73
N ASP A 393 25.93 8.15 -10.50
CA ASP A 393 27.13 8.80 -11.05
C ASP A 393 28.44 8.23 -10.50
N LEU A 394 28.46 7.80 -9.24
CA LEU A 394 29.66 7.28 -8.55
C LEU A 394 29.71 5.75 -8.47
N ASN A 395 28.76 5.05 -9.11
CA ASN A 395 28.55 3.61 -8.91
C ASN A 395 28.52 3.25 -7.42
N LEU A 396 27.70 3.94 -6.63
CA LEU A 396 27.49 3.60 -5.24
C LEU A 396 26.20 2.79 -5.11
N VAL A 397 26.27 1.68 -4.38
CA VAL A 397 25.08 0.88 -4.11
C VAL A 397 24.33 1.56 -2.98
N LEU A 398 23.16 2.11 -3.29
CA LEU A 398 22.27 2.65 -2.28
C LEU A 398 21.70 1.49 -1.47
N VAL A 399 22.24 1.30 -0.27
CA VAL A 399 21.86 0.23 0.65
C VAL A 399 20.53 0.58 1.33
N ASN A 400 20.35 1.86 1.68
CA ASN A 400 19.13 2.30 2.33
C ASN A 400 18.84 3.79 2.10
N GLN A 401 17.58 4.16 1.80
CA GLN A 401 17.12 5.55 1.79
C GLN A 401 16.44 5.83 3.14
N LEU A 402 17.00 6.76 3.90
CA LEU A 402 16.55 7.13 5.24
C LEU A 402 15.92 8.51 5.16
N GLY A 403 14.61 8.57 5.00
CA GLY A 403 13.90 9.82 4.87
C GLY A 403 12.40 9.60 4.79
N PRO A 404 11.59 10.57 5.20
CA PRO A 404 10.14 10.49 5.04
C PRO A 404 9.80 10.49 3.56
N GLN A 405 9.19 9.41 3.09
CA GLN A 405 8.54 9.34 1.80
C GLN A 405 7.17 10.03 1.88
N PRO A 406 6.57 10.44 0.74
CA PRO A 406 5.18 10.85 0.72
C PRO A 406 4.30 9.76 1.35
N GLY A 407 3.52 10.12 2.38
CA GLY A 407 2.76 9.17 3.20
C GLY A 407 3.43 8.69 4.49
N ASP A 408 4.65 9.15 4.79
CA ASP A 408 5.31 8.94 6.10
C ASP A 408 5.03 10.05 7.11
N ARG A 409 4.36 11.13 6.71
CA ARG A 409 3.99 12.23 7.60
C ARG A 409 2.56 12.67 7.39
N VAL A 410 1.93 12.98 8.51
CA VAL A 410 0.58 13.53 8.55
C VAL A 410 0.60 14.97 8.05
N THR A 411 0.00 15.20 6.90
CA THR A 411 -0.19 16.55 6.38
C THR A 411 -1.38 17.23 7.05
N ALA A 412 -1.40 18.57 7.05
CA ALA A 412 -2.58 19.33 7.48
C ALA A 412 -3.85 18.97 6.69
N LYS A 413 -3.68 18.41 5.48
CA LYS A 413 -4.76 17.98 4.57
C LYS A 413 -5.33 16.59 4.90
N ALA A 414 -4.79 15.87 5.87
CA ALA A 414 -5.30 14.55 6.27
C ALA A 414 -6.78 14.62 6.73
N LYS A 415 -7.11 15.60 7.59
CA LYS A 415 -8.50 15.81 8.06
C LYS A 415 -9.45 16.15 6.92
N LEU A 416 -9.01 16.99 5.98
CA LEU A 416 -9.79 17.37 4.80
C LEU A 416 -10.05 16.15 3.90
N THR A 417 -9.03 15.32 3.67
CA THR A 417 -9.14 14.10 2.86
C THR A 417 -10.13 13.11 3.46
N VAL A 418 -10.05 12.87 4.77
CA VAL A 418 -11.04 12.05 5.48
C VAL A 418 -12.44 12.68 5.42
N GLY A 419 -12.54 14.00 5.56
CA GLY A 419 -13.80 14.73 5.45
C GLY A 419 -14.47 14.57 4.07
N ILE A 420 -13.71 14.70 2.98
CA ILE A 420 -14.21 14.50 1.60
C ILE A 420 -14.68 13.06 1.40
N LEU A 421 -13.91 12.09 1.88
CA LEU A 421 -14.28 10.67 1.78
C LEU A 421 -15.56 10.36 2.56
N LEU A 422 -15.69 10.86 3.78
CA LEU A 422 -16.90 10.69 4.59
C LEU A 422 -18.11 11.37 3.93
N ALA A 423 -17.94 12.57 3.38
CA ALA A 423 -19.00 13.26 2.64
C ALA A 423 -19.46 12.46 1.42
N MET A 424 -18.53 11.86 0.66
CA MET A 424 -18.85 10.96 -0.45
C MET A 424 -19.67 9.76 0.03
N ILE A 425 -19.21 9.08 1.10
CA ILE A 425 -19.92 7.91 1.64
C ILE A 425 -21.33 8.29 2.08
N VAL A 426 -21.49 9.40 2.80
CA VAL A 426 -22.81 9.89 3.25
C VAL A 426 -23.71 10.20 2.05
N ALA A 427 -23.20 10.86 1.01
CA ALA A 427 -23.97 11.18 -0.19
C ALA A 427 -24.48 9.93 -0.93
N VAL A 428 -23.64 8.89 -1.03
CA VAL A 428 -24.01 7.62 -1.68
C VAL A 428 -25.00 6.83 -0.81
N VAL A 429 -24.75 6.70 0.49
CA VAL A 429 -25.61 5.93 1.41
C VAL A 429 -26.98 6.59 1.57
N ALA A 430 -27.04 7.93 1.59
CA ALA A 430 -28.29 8.67 1.64
C ALA A 430 -29.05 8.70 0.28
N GLY A 431 -28.48 8.11 -0.78
CA GLY A 431 -29.09 8.09 -2.11
C GLY A 431 -29.14 9.46 -2.81
N ILE A 432 -28.31 10.42 -2.37
CA ILE A 432 -28.27 11.78 -2.94
C ILE A 432 -27.58 11.76 -4.30
N LEU A 433 -26.51 10.99 -4.43
CA LEU A 433 -25.72 10.88 -5.66
C LEU A 433 -25.38 9.41 -5.98
N PRO A 434 -25.45 8.99 -7.25
CA PRO A 434 -24.90 7.71 -7.70
C PRO A 434 -23.40 7.60 -7.40
N LEU A 435 -22.93 6.37 -7.14
CA LEU A 435 -21.55 6.10 -6.75
C LEU A 435 -20.50 6.67 -7.73
N ALA A 436 -20.74 6.55 -9.04
CA ALA A 436 -19.85 7.11 -10.07
C ALA A 436 -19.71 8.63 -9.96
N THR A 437 -20.85 9.34 -9.81
CA THR A 437 -20.85 10.80 -9.69
C THR A 437 -20.23 11.27 -8.37
N ALA A 438 -20.54 10.59 -7.26
CA ALA A 438 -20.01 10.93 -5.95
C ALA A 438 -18.49 10.69 -5.87
N SER A 439 -18.01 9.57 -6.41
CA SER A 439 -16.58 9.24 -6.44
C SER A 439 -15.79 10.17 -7.36
N LEU A 440 -16.35 10.56 -8.51
CA LEU A 440 -15.75 11.56 -9.40
C LEU A 440 -15.66 12.94 -8.72
N ALA A 441 -16.74 13.40 -8.08
CA ALA A 441 -16.74 14.65 -7.34
C ALA A 441 -15.71 14.65 -6.21
N ALA A 442 -15.59 13.54 -5.46
CA ALA A 442 -14.60 13.37 -4.42
C ALA A 442 -13.17 13.38 -4.98
N ALA A 443 -12.90 12.66 -6.07
CA ALA A 443 -11.59 12.64 -6.71
C ALA A 443 -11.16 14.04 -7.20
N ILE A 444 -12.08 14.77 -7.84
CA ILE A 444 -11.84 16.16 -8.27
C ILE A 444 -11.58 17.06 -7.06
N ALA A 445 -12.39 16.98 -6.01
CA ALA A 445 -12.20 17.76 -4.79
C ALA A 445 -10.83 17.50 -4.15
N LEU A 446 -10.35 16.25 -4.13
CA LEU A 446 -9.03 15.88 -3.60
C LEU A 446 -7.88 16.46 -4.44
N ILE A 447 -8.04 16.54 -5.75
CA ILE A 447 -7.06 17.15 -6.65
C ILE A 447 -7.06 18.68 -6.49
N LEU A 448 -8.24 19.32 -6.49
CA LEU A 448 -8.38 20.78 -6.37
C LEU A 448 -7.90 21.31 -5.03
N THR A 449 -8.17 20.58 -3.94
CA THR A 449 -7.65 20.91 -2.59
C THR A 449 -6.16 20.61 -2.45
N GLY A 450 -5.55 19.95 -3.45
CA GLY A 450 -4.16 19.54 -3.48
C GLY A 450 -3.81 18.50 -2.41
N SER A 451 -4.77 17.65 -2.03
CA SER A 451 -4.51 16.44 -1.24
C SER A 451 -3.72 15.41 -2.03
N VAL A 452 -3.90 15.39 -3.36
CA VAL A 452 -3.07 14.63 -4.32
C VAL A 452 -2.66 15.54 -5.46
N ARG A 453 -1.42 15.40 -5.93
CA ARG A 453 -0.96 16.09 -7.15
C ARG A 453 -1.53 15.44 -8.39
N VAL A 454 -1.87 16.23 -9.41
CA VAL A 454 -2.47 15.76 -10.66
C VAL A 454 -1.65 14.61 -11.29
N GLU A 455 -0.32 14.75 -11.34
CA GLU A 455 0.56 13.75 -11.94
C GLU A 455 0.53 12.41 -11.18
N ARG A 456 0.32 12.48 -9.86
CA ARG A 456 0.22 11.31 -8.99
C ARG A 456 -1.15 10.65 -9.09
N ALA A 457 -2.21 11.45 -9.19
CA ALA A 457 -3.56 10.96 -9.43
C ALA A 457 -3.66 10.19 -10.75
N TYR A 458 -3.10 10.70 -11.85
CA TYR A 458 -3.10 9.96 -13.11
C TYR A 458 -2.19 8.72 -13.09
N ARG A 459 -1.03 8.80 -12.43
CA ARG A 459 -0.10 7.65 -12.33
C ARG A 459 -0.60 6.55 -11.40
N SER A 460 -1.54 6.83 -10.50
CA SER A 460 -2.06 5.82 -9.59
C SER A 460 -3.14 4.93 -10.21
N ILE A 461 -3.75 5.38 -11.31
CA ILE A 461 -4.76 4.61 -12.02
C ILE A 461 -4.10 3.41 -12.71
N ASP A 462 -4.50 2.20 -12.33
CA ASP A 462 -4.07 0.98 -13.03
C ASP A 462 -4.91 0.77 -14.29
N GLY A 463 -4.35 1.17 -15.44
CA GLY A 463 -4.99 1.01 -16.74
C GLY A 463 -5.30 -0.45 -17.09
N SER A 464 -4.53 -1.41 -16.56
CA SER A 464 -4.77 -2.84 -16.78
C SER A 464 -6.11 -3.27 -16.21
N ILE A 465 -6.46 -2.74 -15.03
CA ILE A 465 -7.70 -3.07 -14.34
C ILE A 465 -8.89 -2.39 -15.01
N LEU A 466 -8.74 -1.14 -15.46
CA LEU A 466 -9.78 -0.47 -16.26
C LEU A 466 -10.10 -1.26 -17.53
N ILE A 467 -9.05 -1.69 -18.24
CA ILE A 467 -9.19 -2.50 -19.45
C ILE A 467 -9.86 -3.84 -19.12
N LEU A 468 -9.43 -4.50 -18.05
CA LEU A 468 -10.00 -5.79 -17.61
C LEU A 468 -11.51 -5.67 -17.32
N VAL A 469 -11.93 -4.67 -16.55
CA VAL A 469 -13.35 -4.49 -16.21
C VAL A 469 -14.16 -4.22 -17.47
N GLY A 470 -13.74 -3.28 -18.32
CA GLY A 470 -14.47 -2.95 -19.55
C GLY A 470 -14.52 -4.11 -20.55
N ALA A 471 -13.45 -4.89 -20.67
CA ALA A 471 -13.38 -6.02 -21.60
C ALA A 471 -14.05 -7.30 -21.09
N MET A 472 -14.53 -7.33 -19.84
CA MET A 472 -15.29 -8.48 -19.32
C MET A 472 -16.80 -8.33 -19.48
N LEU A 473 -17.32 -7.11 -19.61
CA LEU A 473 -18.76 -6.88 -19.84
C LEU A 473 -19.25 -7.44 -21.19
N PRO A 474 -18.49 -7.34 -22.30
CA PRO A 474 -18.87 -7.98 -23.56
C PRO A 474 -19.08 -9.49 -23.43
N MET A 475 -18.29 -10.19 -22.60
CA MET A 475 -18.50 -11.62 -22.37
C MET A 475 -19.87 -11.90 -21.76
N ALA A 476 -20.30 -11.09 -20.79
CA ALA A 476 -21.61 -11.25 -20.16
C ALA A 476 -22.75 -10.93 -21.11
N MET A 477 -22.64 -9.83 -21.86
CA MET A 477 -23.60 -9.47 -22.91
C MET A 477 -23.74 -10.59 -23.95
N ALA A 478 -22.62 -11.18 -24.39
CA ALA A 478 -22.63 -12.30 -25.32
C ALA A 478 -23.29 -13.56 -24.73
N LEU A 479 -23.01 -13.89 -23.47
CA LEU A 479 -23.62 -15.05 -22.79
C LEU A 479 -25.14 -14.93 -22.68
N GLU A 480 -25.64 -13.72 -22.43
CA GLU A 480 -27.06 -13.41 -22.37
C GLU A 480 -27.70 -13.40 -23.76
N LYS A 481 -27.15 -12.61 -24.70
CA LYS A 481 -27.66 -12.46 -26.07
C LYS A 481 -27.77 -13.78 -26.83
N THR A 482 -26.82 -14.69 -26.60
CA THR A 482 -26.82 -15.99 -27.28
C THR A 482 -27.65 -17.06 -26.58
N GLY A 483 -28.12 -16.81 -25.35
CA GLY A 483 -28.78 -17.81 -24.52
C GLY A 483 -27.84 -18.89 -23.97
N ALA A 484 -26.53 -18.75 -24.14
CA ALA A 484 -25.53 -19.67 -23.62
C ALA A 484 -25.62 -19.81 -22.09
N ALA A 485 -25.85 -18.70 -21.40
CA ALA A 485 -25.99 -18.65 -19.95
C ALA A 485 -27.18 -19.50 -19.46
N ALA A 486 -28.34 -19.38 -20.12
CA ALA A 486 -29.53 -20.18 -19.85
C ALA A 486 -29.31 -21.68 -20.14
N ALA A 487 -28.53 -22.02 -21.18
CA ALA A 487 -28.20 -23.41 -21.51
C ALA A 487 -27.34 -24.08 -20.43
N ILE A 488 -26.33 -23.39 -19.88
CA ILE A 488 -25.55 -23.92 -18.76
C ILE A 488 -26.41 -24.02 -17.50
N ALA A 489 -27.19 -22.98 -17.22
CA ALA A 489 -28.06 -22.92 -16.06
C ALA A 489 -29.07 -24.08 -16.03
N GLY A 490 -29.68 -24.43 -17.18
CA GLY A 490 -30.57 -25.59 -17.26
C GLY A 490 -29.90 -26.92 -16.91
N ARG A 491 -28.62 -27.11 -17.28
CA ARG A 491 -27.84 -28.31 -16.91
C ARG A 491 -27.47 -28.32 -15.42
N LEU A 492 -27.11 -27.16 -14.87
CA LEU A 492 -26.81 -27.02 -13.44
C LEU A 492 -28.07 -27.13 -12.57
N ALA A 493 -29.22 -26.65 -13.06
CA ALA A 493 -30.51 -26.78 -12.38
C ALA A 493 -30.94 -28.26 -12.27
N ALA A 494 -30.54 -29.12 -13.20
CA ALA A 494 -30.76 -30.56 -13.06
C ALA A 494 -30.03 -31.15 -11.83
N LEU A 495 -28.87 -30.61 -11.45
CA LEU A 495 -28.19 -30.96 -10.19
C LEU A 495 -28.95 -30.45 -8.96
N SER A 496 -29.73 -29.37 -9.09
CA SER A 496 -30.58 -28.85 -8.02
C SER A 496 -31.64 -29.84 -7.57
N GLY A 497 -32.08 -30.77 -8.44
CA GLY A 497 -32.99 -31.84 -8.04
C GLY A 497 -32.39 -32.83 -7.03
N ILE A 498 -31.06 -32.87 -6.92
CA ILE A 498 -30.32 -33.79 -6.04
C ILE A 498 -29.86 -33.07 -4.76
N VAL A 499 -29.26 -31.88 -4.89
CA VAL A 499 -28.63 -31.16 -3.76
C VAL A 499 -29.43 -29.95 -3.25
N GLY A 500 -30.53 -29.60 -3.92
CA GLY A 500 -31.35 -28.41 -3.63
C GLY A 500 -30.70 -27.09 -4.06
N PRO A 501 -31.47 -25.98 -4.09
CA PRO A 501 -30.97 -24.66 -4.51
C PRO A 501 -29.76 -24.19 -3.70
N LEU A 502 -29.82 -24.32 -2.38
CA LEU A 502 -28.71 -23.99 -1.48
C LEU A 502 -27.47 -24.85 -1.75
N GLY A 503 -27.65 -26.14 -2.04
CA GLY A 503 -26.54 -27.03 -2.40
C GLY A 503 -25.87 -26.61 -3.71
N THR A 504 -26.66 -26.22 -4.72
CA THR A 504 -26.10 -25.70 -5.98
C THR A 504 -25.35 -24.40 -5.81
N LEU A 505 -25.86 -23.47 -4.99
CA LEU A 505 -25.17 -22.24 -4.62
C LEU A 505 -23.85 -22.55 -3.90
N GLY A 506 -23.86 -23.49 -2.95
CA GLY A 506 -22.67 -23.93 -2.24
C GLY A 506 -21.61 -24.52 -3.16
N LEU A 507 -21.99 -25.39 -4.10
CA LEU A 507 -21.07 -25.94 -5.10
C LEU A 507 -20.48 -24.84 -6.00
N LEU A 508 -21.31 -23.88 -6.42
CA LEU A 508 -20.83 -22.76 -7.22
C LEU A 508 -19.89 -21.84 -6.43
N PHE A 509 -20.18 -21.60 -5.15
CA PHE A 509 -19.30 -20.87 -4.24
C PHE A 509 -17.94 -21.58 -4.09
N LEU A 510 -17.94 -22.90 -3.88
CA LEU A 510 -16.71 -23.69 -3.81
C LEU A 510 -15.92 -23.60 -5.12
N PHE A 511 -16.60 -23.69 -6.27
CA PHE A 511 -15.97 -23.54 -7.58
C PHE A 511 -15.32 -22.15 -7.74
N ALA A 512 -16.05 -21.08 -7.43
CA ALA A 512 -15.54 -19.72 -7.48
C ALA A 512 -14.34 -19.50 -6.54
N ALA A 513 -14.43 -20.04 -5.33
CA ALA A 513 -13.36 -20.00 -4.33
C ALA A 513 -12.10 -20.75 -4.76
N LEU A 514 -12.22 -21.84 -5.52
CA LEU A 514 -11.08 -22.57 -6.09
C LEU A 514 -10.48 -21.80 -7.27
N VAL A 515 -11.32 -21.27 -8.17
CA VAL A 515 -10.87 -20.48 -9.33
C VAL A 515 -10.09 -19.26 -8.88
N THR A 516 -10.56 -18.54 -7.86
CA THR A 516 -9.88 -17.35 -7.34
C THR A 516 -8.54 -17.64 -6.64
N GLN A 517 -8.24 -18.91 -6.30
CA GLN A 517 -6.90 -19.27 -5.82
C GLN A 517 -5.86 -19.25 -6.94
N ILE A 518 -6.26 -19.29 -8.21
CA ILE A 518 -5.35 -19.41 -9.36
C ILE A 518 -5.40 -18.16 -10.24
N VAL A 519 -6.57 -17.52 -10.32
CA VAL A 519 -6.83 -16.35 -11.16
C VAL A 519 -7.21 -15.17 -10.28
N SER A 520 -6.88 -13.94 -10.70
CA SER A 520 -7.22 -12.72 -9.94
C SER A 520 -8.71 -12.62 -9.62
N ASN A 521 -9.06 -12.09 -8.44
CA ASN A 521 -10.44 -11.96 -7.95
C ASN A 521 -11.40 -11.35 -8.98
N SER A 522 -10.99 -10.29 -9.69
CA SER A 522 -11.84 -9.61 -10.68
C SER A 522 -12.14 -10.48 -11.90
N ALA A 523 -11.15 -11.24 -12.38
CA ALA A 523 -11.36 -12.17 -13.49
C ALA A 523 -12.16 -13.41 -13.06
N ALA A 524 -11.97 -13.90 -11.82
CA ALA A 524 -12.83 -14.93 -11.25
C ALA A 524 -14.28 -14.44 -11.13
N ALA A 525 -14.50 -13.20 -10.66
CA ALA A 525 -15.82 -12.58 -10.58
C ALA A 525 -16.49 -12.49 -11.94
N ALA A 526 -15.74 -12.03 -12.95
CA ALA A 526 -16.22 -11.93 -14.32
C ALA A 526 -16.70 -13.27 -14.89
N LEU A 527 -16.06 -14.36 -14.45
CA LEU A 527 -16.39 -15.69 -14.88
C LEU A 527 -17.65 -16.25 -14.24
N VAL A 528 -17.69 -16.24 -12.90
CA VAL A 528 -18.67 -17.03 -12.15
C VAL A 528 -19.99 -16.32 -11.98
N THR A 529 -20.00 -14.98 -12.06
CA THR A 529 -21.19 -14.17 -11.80
C THR A 529 -22.29 -14.37 -12.84
N PRO A 530 -22.02 -14.33 -14.16
CA PRO A 530 -23.06 -14.56 -15.17
C PRO A 530 -23.67 -15.96 -15.04
N LEU A 531 -22.84 -16.95 -14.68
CA LEU A 531 -23.27 -18.32 -14.42
C LEU A 531 -24.20 -18.39 -13.19
N ALA A 532 -23.84 -17.69 -12.11
CA ALA A 532 -24.63 -17.63 -10.88
C ALA A 532 -26.00 -16.97 -11.11
N ILE A 533 -26.03 -15.84 -11.82
CA ILE A 533 -27.26 -15.12 -12.18
C ILE A 533 -28.17 -16.00 -13.04
N SER A 534 -27.60 -16.65 -14.05
CA SER A 534 -28.38 -17.52 -14.95
C SER A 534 -28.94 -18.72 -14.22
N LEU A 535 -28.17 -19.30 -13.30
CA LEU A 535 -28.63 -20.40 -12.45
C LEU A 535 -29.79 -19.97 -11.55
N ALA A 536 -29.71 -18.79 -10.92
CA ALA A 536 -30.79 -18.23 -10.12
C ALA A 536 -32.07 -18.06 -10.96
N ASN A 537 -31.95 -17.43 -12.14
CA ASN A 537 -33.06 -17.23 -13.07
C ASN A 537 -33.69 -18.56 -13.53
N ALA A 538 -32.88 -19.57 -13.85
CA ALA A 538 -33.36 -20.88 -14.26
C ALA A 538 -34.09 -21.64 -13.12
N GLN A 539 -33.73 -21.36 -11.86
CA GLN A 539 -34.42 -21.91 -10.68
C GLN A 539 -35.62 -21.06 -10.24
N GLY A 540 -35.90 -19.92 -10.89
CA GLY A 540 -36.95 -18.98 -10.47
C GLY A 540 -36.63 -18.28 -9.15
N LEU A 541 -35.35 -18.14 -8.81
CA LEU A 541 -34.86 -17.55 -7.57
C LEU A 541 -34.28 -16.15 -7.80
N PRO A 542 -34.26 -15.29 -6.76
CA PRO A 542 -33.65 -13.97 -6.87
C PRO A 542 -32.15 -14.07 -7.23
N PRO A 543 -31.64 -13.32 -8.24
CA PRO A 543 -30.23 -13.35 -8.59
C PRO A 543 -29.29 -12.65 -7.60
N GLN A 544 -29.81 -11.71 -6.81
CA GLN A 544 -29.02 -10.90 -5.87
C GLN A 544 -28.25 -11.74 -4.83
N PRO A 545 -28.85 -12.73 -4.13
CA PRO A 545 -28.10 -13.62 -3.23
C PRO A 545 -26.98 -14.41 -3.93
N PHE A 546 -27.20 -14.84 -5.17
CA PHE A 546 -26.19 -15.54 -5.97
C PHE A 546 -25.02 -14.61 -6.30
N ALA A 547 -25.29 -13.36 -6.71
CA ALA A 547 -24.27 -12.36 -6.95
C ALA A 547 -23.47 -12.04 -5.66
N ILE A 548 -24.15 -11.81 -4.53
CA ILE A 548 -23.49 -11.59 -3.23
C ILE A 548 -22.61 -12.78 -2.85
N ALA A 549 -23.10 -14.01 -3.03
CA ALA A 549 -22.31 -15.21 -2.78
C ALA A 549 -21.07 -15.27 -3.67
N MET A 550 -21.16 -14.88 -4.94
CA MET A 550 -19.99 -14.82 -5.84
C MET A 550 -19.01 -13.73 -5.43
N ALA A 551 -19.48 -12.53 -5.05
CA ALA A 551 -18.62 -11.46 -4.53
C ALA A 551 -17.84 -11.93 -3.30
N VAL A 552 -18.49 -12.65 -2.38
CA VAL A 552 -17.83 -13.23 -1.21
C VAL A 552 -16.86 -14.34 -1.63
N ALA A 553 -17.28 -15.28 -2.48
CA ALA A 553 -16.46 -16.42 -2.90
C ALA A 553 -15.14 -16.00 -3.53
N VAL A 554 -15.15 -15.01 -4.43
CA VAL A 554 -13.94 -14.57 -5.14
C VAL A 554 -12.98 -13.77 -4.24
N THR A 555 -13.43 -13.28 -3.08
CA THR A 555 -12.56 -12.66 -2.06
C THR A 555 -11.87 -13.67 -1.15
N THR A 556 -12.15 -14.97 -1.30
CA THR A 556 -11.53 -16.04 -0.48
C THR A 556 -10.12 -16.45 -0.92
N SER A 557 -9.46 -15.66 -1.77
CA SER A 557 -8.08 -15.86 -2.26
C SER A 557 -7.00 -15.67 -1.18
N TYR A 558 -7.38 -15.69 0.09
CA TYR A 558 -6.49 -15.74 1.25
C TYR A 558 -6.13 -17.17 1.69
N LEU A 559 -6.64 -18.21 1.02
CA LEU A 559 -6.27 -19.61 1.33
C LEU A 559 -4.87 -19.98 0.81
N THR A 560 -4.38 -19.26 -0.20
CA THR A 560 -3.07 -19.49 -0.80
C THR A 560 -2.35 -18.16 -1.06
N PRO A 561 -1.01 -18.11 -1.01
CA PRO A 561 -0.28 -16.88 -1.28
C PRO A 561 0.06 -16.70 -2.77
N LEU A 562 -0.60 -17.40 -3.69
CA LEU A 562 -0.11 -17.56 -5.07
C LEU A 562 -0.62 -16.51 -6.06
N THR A 563 -1.67 -15.77 -5.72
CA THR A 563 -2.46 -15.02 -6.70
C THR A 563 -2.50 -13.54 -6.41
N ASN A 564 -2.76 -13.16 -5.15
CA ASN A 564 -2.80 -11.75 -4.80
C ASN A 564 -1.46 -11.26 -4.28
N THR A 565 -1.04 -10.11 -4.79
CA THR A 565 0.23 -9.46 -4.44
C THR A 565 0.33 -9.13 -2.96
N ASP A 566 -0.79 -8.83 -2.30
CA ASP A 566 -0.84 -8.56 -0.86
C ASP A 566 -0.44 -9.77 -0.01
N ASN A 567 -0.94 -10.96 -0.35
CA ASN A 567 -0.54 -12.22 0.27
C ASN A 567 0.93 -12.54 -0.02
N LEU A 568 1.45 -12.24 -1.21
CA LEU A 568 2.87 -12.44 -1.53
C LEU A 568 3.80 -11.57 -0.68
N LEU A 569 3.48 -10.28 -0.54
CA LEU A 569 4.24 -9.34 0.30
C LEU A 569 4.30 -9.82 1.75
N VAL A 570 3.14 -10.24 2.29
CA VAL A 570 3.06 -10.73 3.66
C VAL A 570 3.72 -12.08 3.85
N ARG A 571 3.67 -12.96 2.85
CA ARG A 571 4.39 -14.24 2.87
C ARG A 571 5.88 -14.03 3.06
N GLU A 572 6.46 -13.08 2.34
CA GLU A 572 7.88 -12.74 2.42
C GLU A 572 8.22 -12.10 3.76
N ALA A 573 7.52 -11.03 4.14
CA ALA A 573 7.77 -10.30 5.39
C ALA A 573 7.52 -11.13 6.67
N GLY A 574 6.58 -12.08 6.62
CA GLY A 574 6.24 -12.95 7.75
C GLY A 574 6.86 -14.35 7.70
N THR A 575 7.67 -14.65 6.67
CA THR A 575 8.26 -15.99 6.42
C THR A 575 7.22 -17.13 6.44
N TYR A 576 6.01 -16.87 5.94
CA TYR A 576 4.92 -17.83 5.99
C TYR A 576 5.08 -18.93 4.93
N THR A 577 4.92 -20.17 5.33
CA THR A 577 4.67 -21.29 4.40
C THR A 577 3.19 -21.38 3.98
N MET A 578 2.93 -22.06 2.87
CA MET A 578 1.56 -22.35 2.38
C MET A 578 0.68 -23.01 3.44
N ARG A 579 1.28 -23.84 4.30
CA ARG A 579 0.60 -24.49 5.42
C ARG A 579 -0.05 -23.47 6.37
N HIS A 580 0.58 -22.34 6.66
CA HIS A 580 0.01 -21.33 7.55
C HIS A 580 -1.25 -20.68 6.96
N TYR A 581 -1.25 -20.43 5.65
CA TYR A 581 -2.40 -19.90 4.92
C TYR A 581 -3.58 -20.87 4.96
N VAL A 582 -3.35 -22.14 4.60
CA VAL A 582 -4.43 -23.14 4.57
C VAL A 582 -4.99 -23.38 5.97
N ILE A 583 -4.14 -23.57 6.97
CA ILE A 583 -4.58 -23.88 8.35
C ILE A 583 -5.38 -22.73 8.97
N ASN A 584 -5.00 -21.47 8.73
CA ASN A 584 -5.74 -20.33 9.27
C ASN A 584 -6.91 -19.89 8.40
N GLY A 585 -6.80 -20.02 7.09
CA GLY A 585 -7.81 -19.58 6.15
C GLY A 585 -8.97 -20.57 6.00
N LEU A 586 -8.71 -21.89 6.05
CA LEU A 586 -9.75 -22.89 5.81
C LEU A 586 -10.90 -22.82 6.84
N PRO A 587 -10.67 -22.64 8.15
CA PRO A 587 -11.75 -22.45 9.11
C PRO A 587 -12.61 -21.22 8.79
N LEU A 588 -11.97 -20.09 8.46
CA LEU A 588 -12.68 -18.86 8.08
C LEU A 588 -13.50 -19.05 6.82
N PHE A 589 -12.94 -19.74 5.82
CA PHE A 589 -13.62 -20.08 4.59
C PHE A 589 -14.89 -20.92 4.83
N VAL A 590 -14.80 -21.97 5.64
CA VAL A 590 -15.96 -22.83 5.95
C VAL A 590 -17.05 -22.03 6.64
N ILE A 591 -16.68 -21.16 7.58
CA ILE A 591 -17.68 -20.36 8.30
C ILE A 591 -18.29 -19.29 7.40
N GLN A 592 -17.52 -18.67 6.51
CA GLN A 592 -18.05 -17.75 5.50
C GLN A 592 -19.02 -18.44 4.56
N LEU A 593 -18.67 -19.63 4.05
CA LEU A 593 -19.56 -20.43 3.22
C LEU A 593 -20.87 -20.72 3.96
N ALA A 594 -20.79 -21.20 5.20
CA ALA A 594 -21.97 -21.45 6.03
C ALA A 594 -22.82 -20.18 6.24
N PHE A 595 -22.19 -19.05 6.54
CA PHE A 595 -22.87 -17.78 6.74
C PHE A 595 -23.59 -17.30 5.47
N VAL A 596 -22.92 -17.39 4.31
CA VAL A 596 -23.51 -17.02 3.01
C VAL A 596 -24.69 -17.92 2.67
N LEU A 597 -24.60 -19.23 2.91
CA LEU A 597 -25.71 -20.16 2.69
C LEU A 597 -26.91 -19.86 3.59
N VAL A 598 -26.67 -19.58 4.88
CA VAL A 598 -27.73 -19.19 5.83
C VAL A 598 -28.37 -17.87 5.42
N LEU A 599 -27.57 -16.86 5.06
CA LEU A 599 -28.09 -15.58 4.58
C LEU A 599 -28.93 -15.76 3.31
N SER A 600 -28.45 -16.58 2.38
CA SER A 600 -29.14 -16.88 1.12
C SER A 600 -30.50 -17.54 1.37
N TRP A 601 -30.58 -18.44 2.35
CA TRP A 601 -31.83 -19.08 2.76
C TRP A 601 -32.87 -18.07 3.28
N PHE A 602 -32.44 -17.11 4.11
CA PHE A 602 -33.31 -16.04 4.60
C PHE A 602 -33.75 -15.09 3.49
N SER A 603 -32.92 -14.89 2.46
CA SER A 603 -33.23 -14.06 1.30
C SER A 603 -34.10 -14.73 0.23
N GLY A 604 -34.61 -15.93 0.48
CA GLY A 604 -35.58 -16.61 -0.39
C GLY A 604 -35.03 -17.72 -1.29
N VAL A 605 -33.74 -18.09 -1.14
CA VAL A 605 -33.16 -19.29 -1.79
C VAL A 605 -33.58 -20.52 -0.98
N ARG A 606 -34.76 -21.08 -1.28
CA ARG A 606 -35.36 -22.21 -0.54
C ARG A 606 -35.50 -23.46 -1.37
#